data_AF-A0ABD5HQD0-F1
#
_entry.id   AF-A0ABD5HQD0-F1
#
_cell.length_a   1.000
_cell.length_b   1.000
_cell.length_c   1.000
_cell.angle_alpha   90.00
_cell.angle_beta   90.00
_cell.angle_gamma   90.00
#
_symmetry.space_group_name_H-M   'P 1'
#
loop_
_entity.id
_entity.type
_entity.pdbx_description
1 polymer ?
#
loop_
_entity_poly.entity_id
_entity_poly.type
_entity_poly.pdbx_seq_one_letter_code
_entity_poly.pdbx_strand_id
1 'polypeptide(L)'
;MTLIIGGYEINEFEDGATFIIADSAITRMTTYKNSTDNKKTTEVKTLLNGYRKFYEIDLKIKHPKFNNSGFFEKYHKIETYGKCVIAFAGGKDTAHHIINSIELSLSNLKIALGDSISIYLVPMGNKTPQEINTSYGQCWDVDFYNFRDVHLLLDKNFISTLIKDVISESVNSARKYKIDEEGIKDLECEFLVSIYCEKTRRNYLFKYTVTKQMSGDIFVPAVEMREVGRNELVYIGVPEYGNEMIKCHHEFINSPDFSKLTQCEGLDSDKLEFVENKSIFNFMIIKFIDVVKGCSDDNYKIIDFPVFGLNIDRTKIELKTYKYED
;
A
#
# COMPACT_ATOMS: atom_id res chain seq x y z
N MET A 1 11.35 -12.02 7.48
CA MET A 1 11.92 -10.67 7.40
C MET A 1 11.31 -9.99 6.21
N THR A 2 10.78 -8.78 6.40
CA THR A 2 10.26 -7.95 5.30
C THR A 2 10.72 -6.52 5.55
N LEU A 3 11.24 -5.87 4.53
CA LEU A 3 11.51 -4.45 4.50
C LEU A 3 10.88 -3.88 3.24
N ILE A 4 10.07 -2.85 3.43
CA ILE A 4 9.52 -2.06 2.33
C ILE A 4 9.64 -0.60 2.73
N ILE A 5 10.14 0.23 1.82
CA ILE A 5 10.18 1.68 1.97
C ILE A 5 9.30 2.36 0.93
N GLY A 6 8.83 3.55 1.25
CA GLY A 6 8.10 4.39 0.32
C GLY A 6 8.35 5.86 0.58
N GLY A 7 8.25 6.66 -0.46
CA GLY A 7 8.46 8.10 -0.41
C GLY A 7 7.94 8.77 -1.69
N TYR A 8 8.35 10.01 -1.88
CA TYR A 8 8.00 10.79 -3.06
C TYR A 8 9.24 11.05 -3.90
N GLU A 9 9.06 11.06 -5.22
CA GLU A 9 10.08 11.58 -6.11
C GLU A 9 10.13 13.10 -5.98
N ILE A 10 11.34 13.65 -5.90
CA ILE A 10 11.57 15.10 -5.83
C ILE A 10 12.31 15.47 -7.12
N ASN A 11 11.55 15.77 -8.18
CA ASN A 11 12.11 16.30 -9.42
C ASN A 11 11.70 17.77 -9.60
N GLU A 12 12.61 18.56 -10.16
CA GLU A 12 12.40 20.00 -10.44
C GLU A 12 11.22 20.28 -11.40
N PHE A 13 10.71 19.24 -12.08
CA PHE A 13 9.77 19.36 -13.19
C PHE A 13 8.41 18.67 -12.99
N GLU A 14 8.26 17.77 -12.00
CA GLU A 14 7.02 17.02 -11.81
C GLU A 14 6.61 16.92 -10.33
N ASP A 15 5.35 17.22 -10.09
CA ASP A 15 4.79 17.46 -8.77
C ASP A 15 4.33 16.15 -8.11
N GLY A 16 5.27 15.33 -7.61
CA GLY A 16 5.01 14.30 -6.61
C GLY A 16 4.46 12.97 -7.12
N ALA A 17 5.24 12.26 -7.93
CA ALA A 17 5.14 10.81 -8.05
C ALA A 17 5.51 10.15 -6.71
N THR A 18 4.95 8.98 -6.41
CA THR A 18 5.38 8.18 -5.26
C THR A 18 6.20 7.00 -5.74
N PHE A 19 7.08 6.53 -4.87
CA PHE A 19 7.81 5.29 -5.10
C PHE A 19 7.62 4.31 -3.96
N ILE A 20 7.72 3.02 -4.27
CA ILE A 20 7.78 1.93 -3.29
C ILE A 20 8.93 1.02 -3.67
N ILE A 21 9.78 0.68 -2.70
CA ILE A 21 10.88 -0.27 -2.86
C ILE A 21 10.68 -1.39 -1.86
N ALA A 22 10.71 -2.63 -2.35
CA ALA A 22 10.43 -3.81 -1.54
C ALA A 22 11.47 -4.90 -1.79
N ASP A 23 11.83 -5.61 -0.72
CA ASP A 23 12.50 -6.87 -0.84
C ASP A 23 11.56 -7.96 -1.41
N SER A 24 12.12 -8.99 -2.04
CA SER A 24 11.34 -10.09 -2.61
C SER A 24 11.43 -11.42 -1.85
N ALA A 25 12.08 -11.44 -0.69
CA ALA A 25 12.30 -12.65 0.08
C ALA A 25 11.13 -12.90 1.04
N ILE A 26 10.65 -14.13 1.09
CA ILE A 26 9.86 -14.64 2.22
C ILE A 26 10.81 -15.47 3.07
N THR A 27 10.99 -15.10 4.34
CA THR A 27 11.87 -15.83 5.25
C THR A 27 11.12 -16.32 6.49
N ARG A 28 11.55 -17.46 7.03
CA ARG A 28 11.09 -18.01 8.32
C ARG A 28 12.21 -17.85 9.34
N MET A 29 11.86 -17.28 10.49
CA MET A 29 12.74 -17.14 11.64
C MET A 29 12.45 -18.29 12.62
N THR A 30 13.48 -18.99 13.08
CA THR A 30 13.37 -20.06 14.07
C THR A 30 14.35 -19.79 15.19
N THR A 31 13.83 -19.61 16.40
CA THR A 31 14.65 -19.35 17.58
C THR A 31 14.71 -20.60 18.44
N TYR A 32 15.91 -21.12 18.66
CA TYR A 32 16.15 -22.26 19.52
C TYR A 32 17.17 -21.90 20.61
N LYS A 33 17.05 -22.55 21.78
CA LYS A 33 18.07 -22.43 22.82
C LYS A 33 19.18 -23.43 22.49
N ASN A 34 20.41 -22.94 22.38
CA ASN A 34 21.57 -23.84 22.30
C ASN A 34 21.68 -24.61 23.63
N SER A 35 21.68 -25.93 23.53
CA SER A 35 21.76 -26.86 24.66
C SER A 35 23.08 -26.75 25.44
N THR A 36 24.11 -26.15 24.85
CA THR A 36 25.45 -26.01 25.43
C THR A 36 25.67 -24.73 26.22
N ASP A 37 24.99 -23.63 25.89
CA ASP A 37 25.33 -22.30 26.46
C ASP A 37 24.10 -21.48 26.90
N ASN A 38 22.89 -22.07 26.86
CA ASN A 38 21.60 -21.39 27.10
C ASN A 38 21.35 -20.13 26.24
N LYS A 39 22.26 -19.79 25.31
CA LYS A 39 22.14 -18.67 24.39
C LYS A 39 21.04 -18.97 23.38
N LYS A 40 20.08 -18.05 23.26
CA LYS A 40 19.08 -18.09 22.19
C LYS A 40 19.79 -17.82 20.87
N THR A 41 19.74 -18.78 19.97
CA THR A 41 20.22 -18.62 18.60
C THR A 41 19.01 -18.51 17.71
N THR A 42 19.05 -17.57 16.77
CA THR A 42 17.98 -17.40 15.80
C THR A 42 18.51 -17.65 14.40
N GLU A 43 17.94 -18.65 13.75
CA GLU A 43 18.19 -18.97 12.35
C GLU A 43 17.11 -18.31 11.49
N VAL A 44 17.50 -17.64 10.41
CA VAL A 44 16.59 -17.16 9.36
C VAL A 44 16.83 -17.96 8.11
N LYS A 45 15.79 -18.63 7.62
CA LYS A 45 15.81 -19.40 6.40
C LYS A 45 14.91 -18.76 5.35
N THR A 46 15.47 -18.50 4.18
CA THR A 46 14.69 -18.09 3.00
C THR A 46 13.82 -19.24 2.52
N LEU A 47 12.52 -18.97 2.37
CA LEU A 47 11.53 -19.92 1.87
C LEU A 47 11.23 -19.71 0.39
N LEU A 48 11.18 -18.44 -0.05
CA LEU A 48 10.87 -18.06 -1.43
C LEU A 48 11.57 -16.74 -1.76
N ASN A 49 12.07 -16.62 -2.99
CA ASN A 49 12.58 -15.37 -3.57
C ASN A 49 11.70 -14.92 -4.75
N GLY A 50 11.79 -13.65 -5.14
CA GLY A 50 11.01 -13.10 -6.25
C GLY A 50 9.53 -12.84 -5.90
N TYR A 51 9.18 -12.90 -4.62
CA TYR A 51 7.81 -12.66 -4.18
C TYR A 51 7.48 -11.16 -4.20
N ARG A 52 6.46 -10.77 -4.98
CA ARG A 52 5.98 -9.40 -5.03
C ARG A 52 5.15 -9.09 -3.79
N LYS A 53 5.56 -8.07 -3.02
CA LYS A 53 4.90 -7.64 -1.78
C LYS A 53 4.00 -6.42 -1.98
N PHE A 54 3.52 -6.22 -3.20
CA PHE A 54 2.65 -5.11 -3.58
C PHE A 54 1.57 -5.56 -4.56
N TYR A 55 0.45 -4.84 -4.56
CA TYR A 55 -0.74 -5.10 -5.36
C TYR A 55 -1.22 -3.82 -6.01
N GLU A 56 -1.57 -3.90 -7.30
CA GLU A 56 -2.30 -2.84 -8.00
C GLU A 56 -3.79 -3.14 -7.88
N ILE A 57 -4.56 -2.18 -7.40
CA ILE A 57 -6.00 -2.32 -7.21
C ILE A 57 -6.71 -1.26 -8.04
N ASP A 58 -7.60 -1.70 -8.92
CA ASP A 58 -8.42 -0.80 -9.72
C ASP A 58 -9.50 -0.12 -8.86
N LEU A 59 -9.71 1.17 -9.10
CA LEU A 59 -10.84 1.92 -8.56
C LEU A 59 -12.00 1.82 -9.54
N LYS A 60 -12.98 0.96 -9.27
CA LYS A 60 -14.11 0.70 -10.17
C LYS A 60 -15.41 1.21 -9.57
N ILE A 61 -16.15 1.99 -10.36
CA ILE A 61 -17.43 2.57 -9.97
C ILE A 61 -18.53 2.02 -10.88
N LYS A 62 -19.63 1.59 -10.25
CA LYS A 62 -20.85 1.16 -10.90
C LYS A 62 -21.84 2.32 -11.00
N HIS A 63 -22.34 2.55 -12.21
CA HIS A 63 -23.32 3.58 -12.50
C HIS A 63 -24.74 3.03 -12.43
N PRO A 64 -25.68 3.76 -11.80
CA PRO A 64 -27.08 3.41 -11.79
C PRO A 64 -27.67 3.58 -13.20
N LYS A 65 -28.63 2.74 -13.52
CA LYS A 65 -29.47 2.84 -14.71
C LYS A 65 -30.89 3.16 -14.27
N PHE A 66 -31.48 4.15 -14.91
CA PHE A 66 -32.87 4.54 -14.73
C PHE A 66 -33.66 4.26 -16.01
N ASN A 67 -34.95 4.00 -15.87
CA ASN A 67 -35.85 3.91 -17.01
C ASN A 67 -36.27 5.31 -17.51
N ASN A 68 -37.00 5.37 -18.62
CA ASN A 68 -37.47 6.64 -19.21
C ASN A 68 -38.37 7.46 -18.28
N SER A 69 -38.90 6.84 -17.22
CA SER A 69 -39.75 7.49 -16.22
C SER A 69 -38.96 7.86 -14.95
N GLY A 70 -37.63 7.80 -14.97
CA GLY A 70 -36.75 8.20 -13.86
C GLY A 70 -36.70 7.22 -12.68
N PHE A 71 -37.23 6.00 -12.82
CA PHE A 71 -37.12 4.98 -11.77
C PHE A 71 -35.84 4.17 -11.91
N PHE A 72 -35.18 3.93 -10.78
CA PHE A 72 -33.99 3.10 -10.72
C PHE A 72 -34.31 1.64 -11.12
N GLU A 73 -33.54 1.09 -12.06
CA GLU A 73 -33.67 -0.31 -12.49
C GLU A 73 -32.61 -1.19 -11.83
N LYS A 74 -31.33 -0.83 -12.01
CA LYS A 74 -30.17 -1.59 -11.55
C LYS A 74 -28.88 -0.79 -11.74
N TYR A 75 -27.79 -1.26 -11.17
CA TYR A 75 -26.45 -0.88 -11.62
C TYR A 75 -26.07 -1.67 -12.87
N HIS A 76 -25.47 -1.02 -13.85
CA HIS A 76 -25.14 -1.68 -15.11
C HIS A 76 -23.72 -1.40 -15.60
N LYS A 77 -23.38 -0.13 -15.80
CA LYS A 77 -22.10 0.28 -16.38
C LYS A 77 -21.03 0.30 -15.28
N ILE A 78 -19.90 -0.35 -15.53
CA ILE A 78 -18.73 -0.35 -14.66
C ILE A 78 -17.65 0.46 -15.36
N GLU A 79 -17.09 1.44 -14.67
CA GLU A 79 -15.97 2.23 -15.18
C GLU A 79 -14.81 2.19 -14.20
N THR A 80 -13.60 2.05 -14.75
CA THR A 80 -12.35 2.15 -13.99
C THR A 80 -11.87 3.60 -14.05
N TYR A 81 -11.66 4.18 -12.88
CA TYR A 81 -11.29 5.60 -12.73
C TYR A 81 -9.84 5.81 -12.29
N GLY A 82 -9.12 4.74 -11.98
CA GLY A 82 -7.73 4.83 -11.58
C GLY A 82 -7.25 3.54 -10.93
N LYS A 83 -6.05 3.61 -10.35
CA LYS A 83 -5.45 2.53 -9.58
C LYS A 83 -4.89 3.07 -8.27
N CYS A 84 -4.88 2.25 -7.24
CA CYS A 84 -4.02 2.44 -6.07
C CYS A 84 -3.02 1.29 -5.99
N VAL A 85 -1.88 1.53 -5.35
CA VAL A 85 -0.86 0.51 -5.11
C VAL A 85 -0.75 0.28 -3.61
N ILE A 86 -0.83 -0.97 -3.18
CA ILE A 86 -0.74 -1.36 -1.77
C ILE A 86 0.44 -2.29 -1.60
N ALA A 87 1.39 -1.93 -0.73
CA ALA A 87 2.44 -2.81 -0.24
C ALA A 87 2.18 -3.19 1.22
N PHE A 88 2.67 -4.36 1.64
CA PHE A 88 2.35 -4.90 2.97
C PHE A 88 3.52 -5.61 3.66
N ALA A 89 3.52 -5.56 4.99
CA ALA A 89 4.41 -6.33 5.87
C ALA A 89 3.62 -6.88 7.05
N GLY A 90 3.93 -8.11 7.50
CA GLY A 90 3.25 -8.76 8.63
C GLY A 90 2.81 -10.18 8.32
N GLY A 91 1.85 -10.70 9.09
CA GLY A 91 1.30 -12.05 8.92
C GLY A 91 0.69 -12.24 7.53
N LYS A 92 1.25 -13.17 6.73
CA LYS A 92 0.87 -13.38 5.32
C LYS A 92 -0.64 -13.57 5.13
N ASP A 93 -1.23 -14.47 5.90
CA ASP A 93 -2.65 -14.83 5.74
C ASP A 93 -3.57 -13.68 6.13
N THR A 94 -3.27 -12.98 7.22
CA THR A 94 -4.00 -11.79 7.66
C THR A 94 -3.89 -10.67 6.62
N ALA A 95 -2.69 -10.39 6.15
CA ALA A 95 -2.45 -9.33 5.17
C ALA A 95 -3.14 -9.63 3.83
N HIS A 96 -3.10 -10.88 3.36
CA HIS A 96 -3.81 -11.31 2.16
C HIS A 96 -5.33 -11.20 2.31
N HIS A 97 -5.87 -11.59 3.46
CA HIS A 97 -7.28 -11.40 3.73
C HIS A 97 -7.68 -9.92 3.66
N ILE A 98 -6.90 -9.04 4.30
CA ILE A 98 -7.14 -7.59 4.30
C ILE A 98 -7.06 -7.02 2.88
N ILE A 99 -6.02 -7.37 2.11
CA ILE A 99 -5.82 -6.87 0.74
C ILE A 99 -6.99 -7.29 -0.16
N ASN A 100 -7.45 -8.54 -0.06
CA ASN A 100 -8.61 -9.01 -0.81
C ASN A 100 -9.89 -8.22 -0.44
N SER A 101 -10.09 -7.91 0.85
CA SER A 101 -11.21 -7.08 1.29
C SER A 101 -11.11 -5.65 0.76
N ILE A 102 -9.92 -5.07 0.72
CA ILE A 102 -9.67 -3.75 0.14
C ILE A 102 -9.96 -3.76 -1.36
N GLU A 103 -9.42 -4.74 -2.10
CA GLU A 103 -9.64 -4.90 -3.52
C GLU A 103 -11.13 -5.02 -3.83
N LEU A 104 -11.84 -5.88 -3.10
CA LEU A 104 -13.28 -6.06 -3.24
C LEU A 104 -14.04 -4.75 -3.02
N SER A 105 -13.66 -3.97 -2.00
CA SER A 105 -14.35 -2.73 -1.64
C SER A 105 -14.11 -1.61 -2.67
N LEU A 106 -12.85 -1.43 -3.10
CA LEU A 106 -12.47 -0.41 -4.09
C LEU A 106 -12.90 -0.76 -5.52
N SER A 107 -12.98 -2.06 -5.84
CA SER A 107 -13.49 -2.54 -7.14
C SER A 107 -15.02 -2.63 -7.20
N ASN A 108 -15.72 -2.41 -6.09
CA ASN A 108 -17.19 -2.48 -6.04
C ASN A 108 -17.80 -1.25 -5.37
N LEU A 109 -17.37 -0.06 -5.81
CA LEU A 109 -18.07 1.17 -5.48
C LEU A 109 -19.26 1.37 -6.39
N LYS A 110 -20.29 2.05 -5.88
CA LYS A 110 -21.46 2.43 -6.67
C LYS A 110 -21.87 3.85 -6.36
N ILE A 111 -22.41 4.51 -7.38
CA ILE A 111 -22.94 5.87 -7.30
C ILE A 111 -24.28 5.84 -6.60
N ALA A 112 -24.46 6.75 -5.67
CA ALA A 112 -25.70 6.98 -4.97
C ALA A 112 -26.18 8.42 -5.12
N LEU A 113 -27.50 8.57 -5.27
CA LEU A 113 -28.13 9.86 -5.50
C LEU A 113 -28.75 10.36 -4.19
N GLY A 114 -28.62 11.66 -3.96
CA GLY A 114 -29.21 12.37 -2.82
C GLY A 114 -30.26 13.38 -3.23
N ASP A 115 -31.04 13.86 -2.26
CA ASP A 115 -32.23 14.69 -2.45
C ASP A 115 -31.96 16.11 -3.00
N SER A 116 -30.68 16.53 -3.11
CA SER A 116 -30.27 17.86 -3.58
C SER A 116 -29.36 17.81 -4.80
N ILE A 117 -29.63 16.90 -5.74
CA ILE A 117 -28.82 16.71 -6.96
C ILE A 117 -27.36 16.32 -6.60
N SER A 118 -27.17 15.76 -5.40
CA SER A 118 -25.86 15.34 -4.93
C SER A 118 -25.58 13.90 -5.35
N ILE A 119 -24.33 13.64 -5.70
CA ILE A 119 -23.81 12.31 -5.98
C ILE A 119 -22.79 11.96 -4.91
N TYR A 120 -22.85 10.74 -4.40
CA TYR A 120 -21.86 10.19 -3.48
C TYR A 120 -21.52 8.74 -3.85
N LEU A 121 -20.39 8.26 -3.34
CA LEU A 121 -19.94 6.90 -3.56
C LEU A 121 -20.22 6.06 -2.32
N VAL A 122 -20.73 4.86 -2.53
CA VAL A 122 -20.90 3.88 -1.45
C VAL A 122 -20.35 2.52 -1.86
N PRO A 123 -19.88 1.71 -0.89
CA PRO A 123 -19.59 0.30 -1.14
C PRO A 123 -20.86 -0.45 -1.59
N MET A 124 -20.70 -1.45 -2.47
CA MET A 124 -21.83 -2.23 -3.03
C MET A 124 -22.72 -2.88 -1.97
N GLY A 125 -22.14 -3.30 -0.84
CA GLY A 125 -22.86 -3.94 0.27
C GLY A 125 -23.89 -3.04 0.97
N ASN A 126 -23.76 -1.71 0.83
CA ASN A 126 -24.65 -0.76 1.48
C ASN A 126 -25.84 -0.44 0.57
N LYS A 127 -27.06 -0.46 1.12
CA LYS A 127 -28.26 -0.04 0.36
C LYS A 127 -28.27 1.47 0.17
N THR A 128 -28.60 1.91 -1.03
CA THR A 128 -28.74 3.33 -1.41
C THR A 128 -30.18 3.79 -1.38
N PRO A 129 -30.46 5.10 -1.26
CA PRO A 129 -31.82 5.63 -1.34
C PRO A 129 -32.56 5.18 -2.59
N GLN A 130 -31.92 5.21 -3.76
CA GLN A 130 -32.55 4.75 -5.00
C GLN A 130 -32.80 3.23 -5.04
N GLU A 131 -32.07 2.42 -4.26
CA GLU A 131 -32.36 0.98 -4.10
C GLU A 131 -33.46 0.69 -3.06
N ILE A 132 -33.65 1.58 -2.07
CA ILE A 132 -34.67 1.44 -1.02
C ILE A 132 -36.02 1.93 -1.54
N ASN A 133 -36.02 3.02 -2.32
CA ASN A 133 -37.21 3.69 -2.81
C ASN A 133 -37.74 3.10 -4.13
N THR A 134 -37.31 1.89 -4.50
CA THR A 134 -37.74 1.19 -5.73
C THR A 134 -39.23 0.90 -5.80
N SER A 135 -39.92 0.93 -4.65
CA SER A 135 -41.29 0.44 -4.57
C SER A 135 -42.30 1.45 -5.11
N TYR A 136 -42.44 2.69 -4.60
CA TYR A 136 -43.46 3.64 -5.10
C TYR A 136 -43.25 5.09 -4.61
N GLY A 137 -42.38 5.91 -5.22
CA GLY A 137 -42.51 7.36 -4.98
C GLY A 137 -41.42 8.33 -5.43
N GLN A 138 -40.17 7.89 -5.61
CA GLN A 138 -39.10 8.82 -5.97
C GLN A 138 -38.66 8.60 -7.42
N CYS A 139 -39.13 9.49 -8.29
CA CYS A 139 -38.61 9.65 -9.64
C CYS A 139 -37.36 10.53 -9.56
N TRP A 140 -36.28 10.08 -10.18
CA TRP A 140 -35.04 10.83 -10.28
C TRP A 140 -34.99 11.50 -11.64
N ASP A 141 -34.90 12.82 -11.63
CA ASP A 141 -34.61 13.57 -12.85
C ASP A 141 -33.10 13.54 -13.10
N VAL A 142 -32.68 12.50 -13.83
CA VAL A 142 -31.27 12.15 -14.07
C VAL A 142 -30.51 13.23 -14.84
N ASP A 143 -31.21 14.08 -15.58
CA ASP A 143 -30.59 15.13 -16.39
C ASP A 143 -30.00 16.25 -15.51
N PHE A 144 -30.48 16.39 -14.27
CA PHE A 144 -29.89 17.32 -13.31
C PHE A 144 -28.58 16.82 -12.70
N TYR A 145 -28.31 15.50 -12.74
CA TYR A 145 -27.12 14.92 -12.11
C TYR A 145 -25.91 14.95 -13.04
N ASN A 146 -24.80 15.52 -12.56
CA ASN A 146 -23.55 15.55 -13.31
C ASN A 146 -22.69 14.30 -13.04
N PHE A 147 -22.89 13.26 -13.85
CA PHE A 147 -22.08 12.04 -13.78
C PHE A 147 -20.65 12.19 -14.34
N ARG A 148 -20.32 13.31 -15.02
CA ARG A 148 -18.97 13.50 -15.61
C ARG A 148 -17.90 13.67 -14.54
N ASP A 149 -18.28 14.25 -13.41
CA ASP A 149 -17.36 14.61 -12.33
C ASP A 149 -17.29 13.56 -11.21
N VAL A 150 -17.85 12.36 -11.43
CA VAL A 150 -17.82 11.24 -10.48
C VAL A 150 -16.39 10.89 -10.06
N HIS A 151 -15.43 10.99 -10.98
CA HIS A 151 -14.01 10.76 -10.72
C HIS A 151 -13.43 11.68 -9.63
N LEU A 152 -14.00 12.88 -9.44
CA LEU A 152 -13.56 13.82 -8.40
C LEU A 152 -14.02 13.43 -7.00
N LEU A 153 -14.98 12.49 -6.88
CA LEU A 153 -15.42 11.92 -5.60
C LEU A 153 -14.43 10.88 -5.07
N LEU A 154 -13.58 10.33 -5.94
CA LEU A 154 -12.44 9.48 -5.57
C LEU A 154 -11.26 10.32 -5.09
N ASP A 155 -11.50 11.19 -4.12
CA ASP A 155 -10.43 11.96 -3.52
C ASP A 155 -9.62 11.10 -2.52
N LYS A 156 -8.42 11.60 -2.18
CA LYS A 156 -7.52 10.91 -1.27
C LYS A 156 -8.18 10.55 0.07
N ASN A 157 -9.04 11.43 0.61
CA ASN A 157 -9.61 11.26 1.94
C ASN A 157 -10.67 10.17 1.91
N PHE A 158 -11.49 10.12 0.86
CA PHE A 158 -12.46 9.06 0.66
C PHE A 158 -11.77 7.70 0.54
N ILE A 159 -10.78 7.58 -0.36
CA ILE A 159 -10.08 6.31 -0.59
C ILE A 159 -9.32 5.89 0.67
N SER A 160 -8.57 6.80 1.30
CA SER A 160 -7.74 6.47 2.46
C SER A 160 -8.58 6.05 3.67
N THR A 161 -9.73 6.71 3.89
CA THR A 161 -10.67 6.39 4.97
C THR A 161 -11.37 5.06 4.70
N LEU A 162 -11.83 4.84 3.46
CA LEU A 162 -12.43 3.56 3.10
C LEU A 162 -11.46 2.39 3.31
N ILE A 163 -10.18 2.55 2.93
CA ILE A 163 -9.15 1.54 3.20
C ILE A 163 -9.00 1.33 4.71
N LYS A 164 -8.94 2.40 5.51
CA LYS A 164 -8.84 2.31 6.98
C LYS A 164 -10.00 1.51 7.57
N ASP A 165 -11.22 1.79 7.13
CA ASP A 165 -12.44 1.14 7.61
C ASP A 165 -12.45 -0.34 7.25
N VAL A 166 -12.04 -0.69 6.02
CA VAL A 166 -11.94 -2.07 5.55
C VAL A 166 -10.87 -2.86 6.30
N ILE A 167 -9.70 -2.26 6.57
CA ILE A 167 -8.67 -2.88 7.42
C ILE A 167 -9.25 -3.13 8.81
N SER A 168 -9.91 -2.13 9.39
CA SER A 168 -10.50 -2.22 10.72
C SER A 168 -11.56 -3.33 10.81
N GLU A 169 -12.44 -3.43 9.81
CA GLU A 169 -13.45 -4.49 9.74
C GLU A 169 -12.82 -5.88 9.58
N SER A 170 -11.83 -6.01 8.69
CA SER A 170 -11.15 -7.29 8.41
C SER A 170 -10.43 -7.81 9.64
N VAL A 171 -9.70 -6.94 10.36
CA VAL A 171 -8.99 -7.32 11.57
C VAL A 171 -9.96 -7.64 12.71
N ASN A 172 -11.04 -6.87 12.86
CA ASN A 172 -12.09 -7.16 13.84
C ASN A 172 -12.82 -8.48 13.56
N SER A 173 -13.00 -8.84 12.29
CA SER A 173 -13.55 -10.14 11.89
C SER A 173 -12.59 -11.27 12.26
N ALA A 174 -11.30 -11.14 11.93
CA ALA A 174 -10.27 -12.13 12.23
C ALA A 174 -10.09 -12.36 13.75
N ARG A 175 -10.19 -11.29 14.55
CA ARG A 175 -10.13 -11.33 16.01
C ARG A 175 -11.16 -12.29 16.63
N LYS A 176 -12.34 -12.48 16.02
CA LYS A 176 -13.36 -13.42 16.54
C LYS A 176 -12.84 -14.85 16.71
N TYR A 177 -11.77 -15.20 16.00
CA TYR A 177 -11.14 -16.52 16.02
C TYR A 177 -9.76 -16.52 16.69
N LYS A 178 -9.22 -15.35 17.08
CA LYS A 178 -7.89 -15.18 17.67
C LYS A 178 -8.01 -14.48 19.03
N ILE A 179 -8.10 -15.29 20.09
CA ILE A 179 -8.51 -14.87 21.43
C ILE A 179 -7.30 -14.71 22.38
N ASP A 180 -6.19 -15.39 22.09
CA ASP A 180 -4.95 -15.34 22.86
C ASP A 180 -3.97 -14.26 22.37
N GLU A 181 -2.98 -13.92 23.21
CA GLU A 181 -2.00 -12.87 22.89
C GLU A 181 -1.18 -13.20 21.62
N GLU A 182 -0.86 -14.46 21.41
CA GLU A 182 -0.12 -14.93 20.23
C GLU A 182 -0.95 -14.78 18.96
N GLY A 183 -2.24 -15.15 18.99
CA GLY A 183 -3.16 -14.94 17.88
C GLY A 183 -3.38 -13.45 17.57
N ILE A 184 -3.42 -12.58 18.57
CA ILE A 184 -3.52 -11.13 18.34
C ILE A 184 -2.25 -10.57 17.69
N LYS A 185 -1.07 -11.09 18.08
CA LYS A 185 0.19 -10.71 17.44
C LYS A 185 0.22 -11.07 15.96
N ASP A 186 -0.38 -12.18 15.56
CA ASP A 186 -0.52 -12.56 14.14
C ASP A 186 -1.43 -11.62 13.32
N LEU A 187 -2.16 -10.71 13.98
CA LEU A 187 -2.95 -9.68 13.32
C LEU A 187 -2.14 -8.41 13.05
N GLU A 188 -0.95 -8.27 13.66
CA GLU A 188 -0.06 -7.14 13.42
C GLU A 188 0.38 -7.15 11.95
N CYS A 189 0.03 -6.07 11.27
CA CYS A 189 0.39 -5.84 9.88
C CYS A 189 0.48 -4.35 9.60
N GLU A 190 1.29 -4.03 8.62
CA GLU A 190 1.52 -2.67 8.17
C GLU A 190 1.32 -2.60 6.66
N PHE A 191 0.80 -1.47 6.19
CA PHE A 191 0.56 -1.22 4.78
C PHE A 191 1.09 0.15 4.36
N LEU A 192 1.62 0.21 3.14
CA LEU A 192 1.88 1.45 2.42
C LEU A 192 0.96 1.51 1.23
N VAL A 193 0.23 2.63 1.09
CA VAL A 193 -0.76 2.81 0.02
C VAL A 193 -0.46 4.08 -0.73
N SER A 194 -0.21 3.94 -2.03
CA SER A 194 -0.16 5.06 -2.97
C SER A 194 -1.52 5.27 -3.64
N ILE A 195 -2.01 6.51 -3.61
CA ILE A 195 -3.30 6.93 -4.16
C ILE A 195 -3.06 8.14 -5.07
N TYR A 196 -3.45 8.03 -6.34
CA TYR A 196 -3.59 9.21 -7.19
C TYR A 196 -4.96 9.86 -6.98
N CYS A 197 -4.98 11.14 -6.63
CA CYS A 197 -6.19 11.91 -6.42
C CYS A 197 -6.45 12.80 -7.63
N GLU A 198 -7.49 12.48 -8.41
CA GLU A 198 -7.85 13.25 -9.62
C GLU A 198 -8.20 14.71 -9.30
N LYS A 199 -8.84 14.95 -8.15
CA LYS A 199 -9.25 16.29 -7.70
C LYS A 199 -8.06 17.23 -7.49
N THR A 200 -6.95 16.74 -6.98
CA THR A 200 -5.73 17.54 -6.73
C THR A 200 -4.63 17.28 -7.75
N ARG A 201 -4.83 16.30 -8.65
CA ARG A 201 -3.87 15.83 -9.66
C ARG A 201 -2.51 15.46 -9.09
N ARG A 202 -2.51 14.80 -7.93
CA ARG A 202 -1.30 14.47 -7.16
C ARG A 202 -1.40 13.08 -6.57
N ASN A 203 -0.25 12.42 -6.43
CA ASN A 203 -0.14 11.19 -5.66
C ASN A 203 -0.01 11.50 -4.17
N TYR A 204 -0.55 10.61 -3.34
CA TYR A 204 -0.46 10.64 -1.89
C TYR A 204 -0.05 9.27 -1.40
N LEU A 205 0.80 9.25 -0.39
CA LEU A 205 1.27 8.04 0.27
C LEU A 205 0.72 8.00 1.69
N PHE A 206 0.12 6.88 2.07
CA PHE A 206 -0.40 6.64 3.41
C PHE A 206 0.25 5.41 4.01
N LYS A 207 0.59 5.49 5.29
CA LYS A 207 0.97 4.34 6.12
C LYS A 207 -0.21 3.95 7.00
N TYR A 208 -0.49 2.65 7.04
CA TYR A 208 -1.42 2.03 7.96
C TYR A 208 -0.67 1.08 8.87
N THR A 209 -0.93 1.17 10.16
CA THR A 209 -0.33 0.29 11.17
C THR A 209 -1.46 -0.35 11.96
N VAL A 210 -1.53 -1.68 11.92
CA VAL A 210 -2.43 -2.45 12.79
C VAL A 210 -1.67 -2.78 14.06
N THR A 211 -2.08 -2.14 15.16
CA THR A 211 -1.47 -2.29 16.48
C THR A 211 -2.46 -2.96 17.45
N LYS A 212 -1.95 -3.47 18.56
CA LYS A 212 -2.79 -3.86 19.70
C LYS A 212 -3.00 -2.66 20.62
N GLN A 213 -4.24 -2.38 20.96
CA GLN A 213 -4.62 -1.41 21.98
C GLN A 213 -5.30 -2.12 23.13
N MET A 214 -5.10 -1.62 24.35
CA MET A 214 -5.80 -2.09 25.53
C MET A 214 -7.10 -1.30 25.69
N SER A 215 -8.24 -2.01 25.78
CA SER A 215 -9.55 -1.41 26.07
C SER A 215 -10.17 -2.15 27.24
N GLY A 216 -10.08 -1.57 28.44
CA GLY A 216 -10.35 -2.31 29.68
C GLY A 216 -9.30 -3.41 29.88
N ASP A 217 -9.75 -4.62 30.17
CA ASP A 217 -8.87 -5.78 30.42
C ASP A 217 -8.64 -6.67 29.18
N ILE A 218 -9.07 -6.22 27.98
CA ILE A 218 -8.94 -6.97 26.74
C ILE A 218 -8.11 -6.22 25.70
N PHE A 219 -7.29 -6.97 24.95
CA PHE A 219 -6.62 -6.46 23.75
C PHE A 219 -7.59 -6.38 22.58
N VAL A 220 -7.58 -5.25 21.89
CA VAL A 220 -8.34 -4.94 20.68
C VAL A 220 -7.38 -4.48 19.60
N PRO A 221 -7.53 -4.93 18.34
CA PRO A 221 -6.80 -4.36 17.23
C PRO A 221 -7.25 -2.90 17.01
N ALA A 222 -6.28 -2.02 16.78
CA ALA A 222 -6.49 -0.65 16.39
C ALA A 222 -5.77 -0.39 15.05
N VAL A 223 -6.36 0.44 14.20
CA VAL A 223 -5.77 0.81 12.92
C VAL A 223 -5.40 2.28 12.95
N GLU A 224 -4.11 2.54 12.95
CA GLU A 224 -3.55 3.88 12.79
C GLU A 224 -3.35 4.16 11.30
N MET A 225 -3.68 5.38 10.88
CA MET A 225 -3.50 5.85 9.51
C MET A 225 -2.78 7.19 9.56
N ARG A 226 -1.72 7.34 8.76
CA ARG A 226 -0.96 8.58 8.64
C ARG A 226 -0.61 8.87 7.18
N GLU A 227 -0.84 10.11 6.76
CA GLU A 227 -0.33 10.63 5.49
C GLU A 227 1.18 10.91 5.62
N VAL A 228 1.96 10.44 4.64
CA VAL A 228 3.40 10.61 4.58
C VAL A 228 3.71 11.95 3.91
N GLY A 229 4.59 12.75 4.54
CA GLY A 229 5.03 14.02 4.00
C GLY A 229 5.88 13.89 2.74
N ARG A 230 5.95 14.94 1.90
CA ARG A 230 6.69 14.90 0.63
C ARG A 230 8.21 14.72 0.78
N ASN A 231 8.77 15.28 1.83
CA ASN A 231 10.21 15.16 2.15
C ASN A 231 10.45 14.07 3.20
N GLU A 232 9.54 13.11 3.30
CA GLU A 232 9.59 12.05 4.29
C GLU A 232 9.71 10.69 3.60
N LEU A 233 10.62 9.87 4.11
CA LEU A 233 10.66 8.44 3.83
C LEU A 233 9.96 7.69 4.95
N VAL A 234 9.13 6.73 4.58
CA VAL A 234 8.52 5.81 5.52
C VAL A 234 8.93 4.38 5.19
N TYR A 235 8.89 3.50 6.20
CA TYR A 235 9.05 2.07 6.02
C TYR A 235 7.94 1.27 6.71
N ILE A 236 7.80 0.02 6.30
CA ILE A 236 7.04 -1.03 6.98
C ILE A 236 7.89 -2.30 7.07
N GLY A 237 7.66 -3.11 8.11
CA GLY A 237 8.44 -4.31 8.38
C GLY A 237 9.54 -4.08 9.42
N VAL A 238 10.78 -4.52 9.15
CA VAL A 238 11.83 -4.57 10.18
C VAL A 238 12.33 -3.17 10.57
N PRO A 239 12.20 -2.77 11.86
CA PRO A 239 12.53 -1.41 12.29
C PRO A 239 14.00 -1.03 12.17
N GLU A 240 14.91 -1.96 12.45
CA GLU A 240 16.37 -1.72 12.43
C GLU A 240 16.82 -1.18 11.07
N TYR A 241 16.54 -1.92 10.00
CA TYR A 241 16.86 -1.54 8.62
C TYR A 241 16.01 -0.37 8.13
N GLY A 242 14.74 -0.30 8.53
CA GLY A 242 13.87 0.83 8.20
C GLY A 242 14.41 2.16 8.72
N ASN A 243 14.92 2.19 9.95
CA ASN A 243 15.50 3.38 10.56
C ASN A 243 16.82 3.78 9.89
N GLU A 244 17.61 2.82 9.41
CA GLU A 244 18.81 3.09 8.60
C GLU A 244 18.44 3.78 7.29
N MET A 245 17.42 3.28 6.58
CA MET A 245 16.94 3.90 5.34
C MET A 245 16.45 5.34 5.55
N ILE A 246 15.76 5.62 6.66
CA ILE A 246 15.33 6.98 7.00
C ILE A 246 16.54 7.92 7.21
N LYS A 247 17.63 7.44 7.82
CA LYS A 247 18.86 8.22 8.00
C LYS A 247 19.50 8.53 6.65
N CYS A 248 19.69 7.53 5.79
CA CYS A 248 20.24 7.73 4.45
C CYS A 248 19.45 8.75 3.64
N HIS A 249 18.12 8.69 3.72
CA HIS A 249 17.23 9.65 3.06
C HIS A 249 17.39 11.07 3.61
N HIS A 250 17.45 11.24 4.94
CA HIS A 250 17.67 12.55 5.55
C HIS A 250 19.02 13.16 5.18
N GLU A 251 20.08 12.34 5.14
CA GLU A 251 21.40 12.78 4.69
C GLU A 251 21.35 13.26 3.24
N PHE A 252 20.68 12.51 2.36
CA PHE A 252 20.52 12.86 0.95
C PHE A 252 19.73 14.16 0.75
N ILE A 253 18.60 14.35 1.45
CA ILE A 253 17.80 15.58 1.32
C ILE A 253 18.59 16.80 1.80
N ASN A 254 19.36 16.69 2.89
CA ASN A 254 20.09 17.82 3.46
C ASN A 254 21.39 18.15 2.71
N SER A 255 22.02 17.16 2.08
CA SER A 255 23.24 17.34 1.31
C SER A 255 23.27 16.34 0.14
N PRO A 256 22.61 16.66 -0.99
CA PRO A 256 22.52 15.76 -2.13
C PRO A 256 23.91 15.47 -2.70
N ASP A 257 24.45 14.30 -2.39
CA ASP A 257 25.75 13.85 -2.86
C ASP A 257 25.57 12.72 -3.88
N PHE A 258 25.42 13.14 -5.14
CA PHE A 258 25.28 12.22 -6.28
C PHE A 258 26.59 11.51 -6.66
N SER A 259 27.75 11.91 -6.10
CA SER A 259 29.02 11.23 -6.38
C SER A 259 29.07 9.81 -5.80
N LYS A 260 28.20 9.51 -4.84
CA LYS A 260 28.04 8.18 -4.25
C LYS A 260 27.23 7.22 -5.12
N LEU A 261 26.52 7.70 -6.15
CA LEU A 261 25.77 6.84 -7.08
C LEU A 261 26.68 6.05 -8.02
N THR A 262 27.90 6.53 -8.27
CA THR A 262 28.86 5.89 -9.20
C THR A 262 29.72 4.79 -8.57
N GLN A 263 29.59 4.51 -7.27
CA GLN A 263 30.46 3.58 -6.54
C GLN A 263 29.82 2.20 -6.25
N CYS A 264 28.66 1.88 -6.81
CA CYS A 264 28.10 0.52 -6.70
C CYS A 264 28.82 -0.44 -7.64
N GLU A 265 29.91 -1.03 -7.15
CA GLU A 265 30.54 -2.20 -7.79
C GLU A 265 29.56 -3.38 -7.76
N GLY A 266 29.39 -4.07 -8.91
CA GLY A 266 28.53 -5.28 -9.03
C GLY A 266 27.13 -5.08 -9.64
N LEU A 267 26.83 -3.92 -10.24
CA LEU A 267 25.67 -3.75 -11.12
C LEU A 267 26.17 -3.62 -12.56
N ASP A 268 25.66 -4.46 -13.46
CA ASP A 268 26.04 -4.56 -14.88
C ASP A 268 26.08 -3.17 -15.56
N SER A 269 27.28 -2.72 -15.96
CA SER A 269 27.55 -1.37 -16.47
C SER A 269 26.81 -1.07 -17.77
N ASP A 270 26.41 -2.11 -18.52
CA ASP A 270 25.65 -1.98 -19.76
C ASP A 270 24.13 -1.82 -19.52
N LYS A 271 23.67 -1.96 -18.26
CA LYS A 271 22.28 -1.66 -17.82
C LYS A 271 22.18 -0.39 -16.95
N LEU A 272 23.28 0.35 -16.81
CA LEU A 272 23.42 1.54 -15.96
C LEU A 272 23.08 2.85 -16.71
N GLU A 273 21.96 2.90 -17.45
CA GLU A 273 21.27 4.17 -17.79
C GLU A 273 20.80 4.94 -16.52
N PHE A 274 21.01 4.34 -15.34
CA PHE A 274 20.62 4.80 -14.01
C PHE A 274 21.29 6.09 -13.53
N VAL A 275 22.52 6.38 -13.98
CA VAL A 275 23.35 7.45 -13.43
C VAL A 275 23.01 8.83 -13.99
N GLU A 276 22.36 8.90 -15.16
CA GLU A 276 22.01 10.19 -15.77
C GLU A 276 20.85 10.89 -15.07
N ASN A 277 19.92 10.13 -14.45
CA ASN A 277 18.80 10.68 -13.71
C ASN A 277 19.08 10.73 -12.20
N LYS A 278 19.50 11.91 -11.74
CA LYS A 278 19.66 12.32 -10.34
C LYS A 278 18.31 12.31 -9.58
N SER A 279 17.74 11.13 -9.35
CA SER A 279 16.47 10.93 -8.66
C SER A 279 16.66 10.39 -7.24
N ILE A 280 15.75 10.73 -6.34
CA ILE A 280 15.76 10.18 -4.97
C ILE A 280 15.45 8.70 -4.99
N PHE A 281 14.55 8.24 -5.87
CA PHE A 281 14.26 6.82 -6.05
C PHE A 281 15.52 6.01 -6.37
N ASN A 282 16.35 6.46 -7.32
CA ASN A 282 17.57 5.74 -7.70
C ASN A 282 18.57 5.65 -6.53
N PHE A 283 18.76 6.76 -5.80
CA PHE A 283 19.59 6.77 -4.61
C PHE A 283 19.08 5.79 -3.54
N MET A 284 17.78 5.81 -3.29
CA MET A 284 17.16 4.94 -2.28
C MET A 284 17.20 3.46 -2.68
N ILE A 285 17.07 3.12 -3.97
CA ILE A 285 17.25 1.76 -4.48
C ILE A 285 18.65 1.22 -4.14
N ILE A 286 19.68 2.02 -4.42
CA ILE A 286 21.08 1.65 -4.15
C ILE A 286 21.27 1.39 -2.66
N LYS A 287 20.84 2.32 -1.80
CA LYS A 287 20.98 2.16 -0.35
C LYS A 287 20.16 1.00 0.19
N PHE A 288 18.99 0.74 -0.38
CA PHE A 288 18.17 -0.40 -0.02
C PHE A 288 18.91 -1.72 -0.29
N ILE A 289 19.55 -1.83 -1.46
CA ILE A 289 20.36 -3.00 -1.82
C ILE A 289 21.52 -3.16 -0.84
N ASP A 290 22.25 -2.09 -0.52
CA ASP A 290 23.36 -2.12 0.46
C ASP A 290 22.90 -2.66 1.83
N VAL A 291 21.79 -2.13 2.36
CA VAL A 291 21.24 -2.53 3.66
C VAL A 291 20.81 -3.99 3.65
N VAL A 292 20.12 -4.41 2.58
CA VAL A 292 19.64 -5.78 2.43
C VAL A 292 20.80 -6.79 2.27
N LYS A 293 21.90 -6.39 1.62
CA LYS A 293 23.12 -7.22 1.53
C LYS A 293 23.77 -7.43 2.89
N GLY A 294 23.94 -6.39 3.70
CA GLY A 294 24.51 -6.52 5.04
C GLY A 294 23.76 -7.54 5.91
N CYS A 295 22.46 -7.73 5.66
CA CYS A 295 21.65 -8.75 6.34
C CYS A 295 22.01 -10.20 5.95
N SER A 296 22.59 -10.40 4.77
CA SER A 296 22.88 -11.72 4.19
C SER A 296 24.23 -12.28 4.67
N ASP A 297 25.13 -11.43 5.16
CA ASP A 297 26.46 -11.84 5.61
C ASP A 297 26.50 -12.25 7.11
N ASP A 298 25.57 -11.75 7.93
CA ASP A 298 25.59 -11.87 9.39
C ASP A 298 24.93 -13.16 9.97
N ASN A 299 25.27 -14.34 9.47
CA ASN A 299 24.75 -15.67 9.86
C ASN A 299 23.44 -16.12 9.19
N TYR A 300 22.92 -15.36 8.25
CA TYR A 300 21.69 -15.70 7.54
C TYR A 300 22.05 -16.12 6.12
N LYS A 301 21.85 -17.38 5.75
CA LYS A 301 21.99 -17.84 4.35
C LYS A 301 20.87 -17.24 3.48
N ILE A 302 20.86 -15.92 3.30
CA ILE A 302 19.87 -15.23 2.49
C ILE A 302 20.43 -15.21 1.07
N ILE A 303 19.85 -16.08 0.24
CA ILE A 303 20.15 -16.23 -1.18
C ILE A 303 19.73 -14.95 -1.90
N ASP A 304 20.62 -14.40 -2.70
CA ASP A 304 20.41 -13.35 -3.70
C ASP A 304 18.95 -13.24 -4.17
N PHE A 305 18.32 -12.11 -3.86
CA PHE A 305 16.89 -11.89 -4.04
C PHE A 305 16.67 -10.56 -4.74
N PRO A 306 15.86 -10.54 -5.80
CA PRO A 306 15.62 -9.31 -6.53
C PRO A 306 14.98 -8.26 -5.61
N VAL A 307 15.36 -7.00 -5.80
CA VAL A 307 14.66 -5.86 -5.23
C VAL A 307 13.66 -5.36 -6.26
N PHE A 308 12.44 -5.07 -5.81
CA PHE A 308 11.42 -4.48 -6.67
C PHE A 308 11.29 -2.99 -6.37
N GLY A 309 11.40 -2.16 -7.39
CA GLY A 309 11.12 -0.73 -7.29
C GLY A 309 9.95 -0.36 -8.18
N LEU A 310 8.99 0.38 -7.62
CA LEU A 310 7.85 0.93 -8.33
C LEU A 310 7.94 2.44 -8.33
N ASN A 311 7.86 3.03 -9.53
CA ASN A 311 7.50 4.44 -9.69
C ASN A 311 6.03 4.52 -10.08
N ILE A 312 5.29 5.37 -9.38
CA ILE A 312 3.84 5.49 -9.49
C ILE A 312 3.53 6.95 -9.81
N ASP A 313 3.08 7.17 -11.04
CA ASP A 313 2.58 8.46 -11.49
C ASP A 313 1.23 8.31 -12.18
N ARG A 314 0.18 8.84 -11.54
CA ARG A 314 -1.20 8.73 -11.99
C ARG A 314 -1.64 7.27 -12.14
N THR A 315 -1.84 6.82 -13.37
CA THR A 315 -2.17 5.45 -13.74
C THR A 315 -0.97 4.67 -14.28
N LYS A 316 0.17 5.34 -14.47
CA LYS A 316 1.41 4.72 -14.94
C LYS A 316 2.15 4.15 -13.74
N ILE A 317 2.25 2.83 -13.71
CA ILE A 317 2.99 2.09 -12.69
C ILE A 317 4.15 1.41 -13.39
N GLU A 318 5.36 1.87 -13.11
CA GLU A 318 6.58 1.32 -13.69
C GLU A 318 7.26 0.41 -12.67
N LEU A 319 7.15 -0.89 -12.89
CA LEU A 319 7.87 -1.87 -12.10
C LEU A 319 9.24 -2.14 -12.70
N LYS A 320 10.28 -1.94 -11.89
CA LYS A 320 11.65 -2.33 -12.19
C LYS A 320 12.10 -3.43 -11.21
N THR A 321 12.84 -4.39 -11.74
CA THR A 321 13.43 -5.49 -10.96
C THR A 321 14.93 -5.32 -10.99
N TYR A 322 15.54 -5.28 -9.81
CA TYR A 322 16.97 -5.13 -9.63
C TYR A 322 17.50 -6.46 -9.13
N LYS A 323 18.48 -7.02 -9.84
CA LYS A 323 19.20 -8.21 -9.43
C LYS A 323 20.63 -7.83 -9.13
N TYR A 324 21.23 -8.58 -8.23
CA TYR A 324 22.67 -8.58 -8.08
C TYR A 324 23.26 -9.54 -9.12
N GLU A 325 24.38 -9.16 -9.73
CA GLU A 325 25.23 -10.09 -10.49
C GLU A 325 26.60 -10.03 -9.81
N ASP A 326 27.04 -11.17 -9.24
CA ASP A 326 28.32 -11.33 -8.53
C ASP A 326 29.54 -11.10 -9.43
#